data_AF-A0A133ZCH7-F1
#
_entry.id   AF-A0A133ZCH7-F1
#
_cell.length_a   1.000
_cell.length_b   1.000
_cell.length_c   1.000
_cell.angle_alpha   90.00
_cell.angle_beta   90.00
_cell.angle_gamma   90.00
#
_symmetry.space_group_name_H-M   'P 1'
#
loop_
_entity.id
_entity.type
_entity.pdbx_description
1 polymer ?
#
loop_
_entity_poly.entity_id
_entity_poly.type
_entity_poly.pdbx_seq_one_letter_code
_entity_poly.pdbx_strand_id
1 'polypeptide(L)'
;MKTISIRLEDSIYEELGNMLDEMGQTKQTFYETFTRTALRERSIPFIIKAPLADQSNNNRKIEAFERLEAIRRENKKEIDFNKEREEAMNEKYGIVD
;
A
#
# COMPACT_ATOMS: atom_id res chain seq x y z
N MET A 1 30.12 -23.42 -15.33
CA MET A 1 29.82 -22.62 -14.12
C MET A 1 30.46 -21.24 -14.29
N LYS A 2 29.91 -20.21 -13.64
CA LYS A 2 30.47 -18.85 -13.63
C LYS A 2 30.71 -18.45 -12.18
N THR A 3 31.74 -17.65 -11.94
CA THR A 3 32.12 -17.19 -10.59
C THR A 3 31.73 -15.74 -10.41
N ILE A 4 31.22 -15.40 -9.23
CA ILE A 4 30.91 -14.04 -8.82
C ILE A 4 31.79 -13.71 -7.61
N SER A 5 32.46 -12.56 -7.65
CA SER A 5 33.23 -12.04 -6.52
C SER A 5 32.50 -10.83 -5.94
N ILE A 6 32.08 -10.94 -4.68
CA ILE A 6 31.33 -9.91 -3.97
C ILE A 6 32.22 -9.41 -2.83
N ARG A 7 32.29 -8.08 -2.64
CA ARG A 7 32.93 -7.47 -1.46
C ARG A 7 31.86 -7.13 -0.44
N LEU A 8 32.08 -7.56 0.80
CA LEU A 8 31.21 -7.33 1.94
C LEU A 8 32.08 -6.81 3.09
N GLU A 9 31.47 -6.09 4.02
CA GLU A 9 32.12 -5.78 5.29
C GLU A 9 32.25 -7.07 6.12
N ASP A 10 33.37 -7.19 6.84
CA ASP A 10 33.67 -8.40 7.61
C ASP A 10 32.59 -8.70 8.66
N SER A 11 32.05 -7.66 9.31
CA SER A 11 30.95 -7.78 10.28
C SER A 11 29.70 -8.42 9.66
N ILE A 12 29.29 -7.93 8.49
CA ILE A 12 28.12 -8.42 7.75
C ILE A 12 28.36 -9.85 7.27
N TYR A 13 29.57 -10.15 6.82
CA TYR A 13 29.93 -11.48 6.32
C TYR A 13 29.84 -12.55 7.42
N GLU A 14 30.36 -12.25 8.61
CA GLU A 14 30.32 -13.16 9.75
C GLU A 14 28.89 -13.30 10.33
N GLU A 15 28.14 -12.21 10.46
CA GLU A 15 26.75 -12.25 10.93
C GLU A 15 25.86 -13.08 10.00
N LEU A 16 25.99 -12.88 8.68
CA LEU A 16 25.32 -13.71 7.69
C LEU A 16 25.72 -15.18 7.82
N GLY A 17 26.98 -15.46 8.13
CA GLY A 17 27.46 -16.81 8.39
C GLY A 17 26.73 -17.49 9.54
N ASN A 18 26.71 -16.84 10.70
CA ASN A 18 26.08 -17.37 11.90
C ASN A 18 24.58 -17.65 11.68
N MET A 19 23.86 -16.71 11.06
CA MET A 19 22.44 -16.88 10.73
C MET A 19 22.19 -18.07 9.80
N LEU A 20 23.03 -18.23 8.77
CA LEU A 20 22.87 -19.32 7.81
C LEU A 20 23.23 -20.69 8.41
N ASP A 21 24.22 -20.74 9.29
CA ASP A 21 24.63 -21.96 9.98
C ASP A 21 23.53 -22.47 10.92
N GLU A 22 22.83 -21.57 11.62
CA GLU A 22 21.63 -21.92 12.42
C GLU A 22 20.51 -22.54 11.56
N MET A 23 20.38 -22.10 10.31
CA MET A 23 19.41 -22.61 9.34
C MET A 23 19.92 -23.85 8.59
N GLY A 24 21.16 -24.29 8.84
CA GLY A 24 21.80 -25.39 8.12
C GLY A 24 22.06 -25.10 6.63
N GLN A 25 22.19 -23.82 6.27
CA GLN A 25 22.44 -23.37 4.90
C GLN A 25 23.86 -22.83 4.73
N THR A 26 24.41 -23.00 3.53
CA THR A 26 25.71 -22.38 3.20
C THR A 26 25.52 -21.04 2.50
N LYS A 27 26.51 -20.15 2.60
CA LYS A 27 26.53 -18.86 1.89
C LYS A 27 26.39 -19.04 0.37
N GLN A 28 26.94 -20.11 -0.20
CA GLN A 28 26.78 -20.42 -1.62
C GLN A 28 25.31 -20.73 -1.96
N THR A 29 24.68 -21.65 -1.22
CA THR A 29 23.28 -22.03 -1.43
C THR A 29 22.36 -20.82 -1.26
N PHE A 30 22.67 -19.91 -0.33
CA PHE A 30 21.93 -18.66 -0.14
C PHE A 30 21.93 -17.79 -1.41
N TYR A 31 23.10 -17.45 -1.97
CA TYR A 31 23.18 -16.62 -3.17
C TYR A 31 22.61 -17.31 -4.42
N GLU A 32 22.75 -18.63 -4.54
CA GLU A 32 22.12 -19.42 -5.62
C GLU A 32 20.59 -19.42 -5.53
N THR A 33 20.05 -19.61 -4.33
CA THR A 33 18.60 -19.61 -4.09
C THR A 33 18.03 -18.22 -4.33
N PHE A 34 18.73 -17.18 -3.86
CA PHE A 34 18.37 -15.79 -4.10
C PHE A 34 18.29 -15.46 -5.59
N THR A 35 19.34 -15.74 -6.34
CA THR A 35 19.39 -15.47 -7.80
C THR A 35 18.32 -16.27 -8.55
N ARG A 36 18.11 -17.54 -8.20
CA ARG A 36 17.07 -18.37 -8.82
C ARG A 36 15.67 -17.84 -8.56
N THR A 37 15.40 -17.40 -7.33
CA THR A 37 14.08 -16.88 -6.94
C THR A 37 13.82 -15.54 -7.62
N ALA A 38 14.80 -14.64 -7.63
CA ALA A 38 14.69 -13.34 -8.30
C ALA A 38 14.43 -13.48 -9.81
N LEU A 39 15.10 -14.42 -10.48
CA LEU A 39 14.88 -14.69 -11.91
C LEU A 39 13.51 -15.32 -12.19
N ARG A 40 13.03 -16.22 -11.31
CA ARG A 40 11.74 -16.88 -11.45
C ARG A 40 10.58 -15.90 -11.28
N GLU A 41 10.66 -15.05 -10.25
CA GLU A 41 9.57 -14.15 -9.88
C GLU A 41 9.65 -12.80 -10.59
N ARG A 42 10.76 -12.52 -11.30
CA ARG A 42 11.08 -11.23 -11.92
C ARG A 42 10.91 -10.05 -10.95
N SER A 43 11.13 -10.31 -9.68
CA SER A 43 11.03 -9.37 -8.57
C SER A 43 12.16 -9.65 -7.58
N ILE A 44 12.53 -8.65 -6.78
CA ILE A 44 13.54 -8.84 -5.74
C ILE A 44 12.86 -9.54 -4.56
N PRO A 45 13.35 -10.73 -4.11
CA PRO A 45 12.69 -11.52 -3.06
C PRO A 45 12.53 -10.82 -1.71
N PHE A 46 13.30 -9.75 -1.46
CA PHE A 46 13.20 -8.95 -0.25
C PHE A 46 12.38 -7.70 -0.50
N ILE A 47 11.59 -7.28 0.49
CA ILE A 47 11.01 -5.94 0.51
C ILE A 47 12.17 -4.96 0.69
N ILE A 48 12.66 -4.38 -0.42
CA ILE A 48 13.53 -3.20 -0.35
C ILE A 48 12.68 -2.06 0.19
N LYS A 49 12.61 -1.96 1.53
CA LYS A 49 12.17 -0.73 2.18
C LYS A 49 13.33 0.24 2.05
N ALA A 50 13.26 1.15 1.08
CA ALA A 50 13.98 2.41 1.24
C ALA A 50 13.59 2.95 2.63
N PRO A 51 14.53 3.45 3.45
CA PRO A 51 14.14 4.16 4.67
C PRO A 51 13.10 5.17 4.24
N LEU A 52 11.86 4.97 4.70
CA LEU A 52 10.73 5.81 4.31
C LEU A 52 11.12 7.21 4.75
N ALA A 53 11.48 8.06 3.78
CA ALA A 53 11.62 9.49 4.05
C ALA A 53 10.34 9.92 4.77
N ASP A 54 10.57 10.49 5.95
CA ASP A 54 9.64 10.72 7.04
C ASP A 54 8.19 10.99 6.62
N GLN A 55 7.27 10.26 7.26
CA GLN A 55 5.93 10.65 7.75
C GLN A 55 4.97 11.51 6.89
N SER A 56 5.33 11.98 5.70
CA SER A 56 4.52 12.92 4.91
C SER A 56 3.34 12.24 4.22
N ASN A 57 3.41 10.92 4.00
CA ASN A 57 2.34 10.16 3.36
C ASN A 57 1.13 9.92 4.26
N ASN A 58 1.30 9.95 5.59
CA ASN A 58 0.15 9.85 6.50
C ASN A 58 -0.65 11.16 6.52
N ASN A 59 0.02 12.32 6.56
CA ASN A 59 -0.65 13.61 6.50
C ASN A 59 -1.44 13.81 5.19
N ARG A 60 -0.88 13.37 4.06
CA ARG A 60 -1.58 13.45 2.75
C ARG A 60 -2.88 12.63 2.70
N LYS A 61 -2.92 11.46 3.35
CA LYS A 61 -4.13 10.62 3.40
C LYS A 61 -5.19 11.22 4.30
N ILE A 62 -4.80 11.80 5.43
CA ILE A 62 -5.71 12.49 6.36
C ILE A 62 -6.28 13.74 5.70
N GLU A 63 -5.44 14.55 5.05
CA GLU A 63 -5.89 15.76 4.35
C GLU A 63 -6.86 15.45 3.19
N ALA A 64 -6.58 14.38 2.42
CA ALA A 64 -7.49 13.93 1.37
C ALA A 64 -8.85 13.48 1.93
N PHE A 65 -8.83 12.80 3.09
CA PHE A 65 -10.06 12.39 3.78
C PHE A 65 -10.87 13.60 4.27
N GLU A 66 -10.23 14.59 4.90
CA GLU A 66 -10.88 15.82 5.37
C GLU A 66 -11.55 16.60 4.23
N ARG A 67 -10.88 16.71 3.08
CA ARG A 67 -11.45 17.34 1.87
C ARG A 67 -12.70 16.61 1.36
N LEU A 68 -12.67 15.29 1.32
CA LEU A 68 -13.81 14.48 0.89
C LEU A 68 -14.98 14.55 1.89
N GLU A 69 -14.69 14.60 3.19
CA GLU A 69 -15.70 14.76 4.24
C GLU A 69 -16.37 16.14 4.19
N ALA A 70 -15.61 17.21 3.91
CA ALA A 70 -16.15 18.55 3.71
C ALA A 70 -17.10 18.60 2.50
N ILE A 71 -16.68 18.03 1.36
CA ILE A 71 -17.52 17.91 0.16
C ILE A 71 -18.79 17.09 0.46
N ARG A 72 -18.69 15.99 1.20
CA ARG A 72 -19.85 15.18 1.60
C ARG A 72 -20.83 15.98 2.45
N ARG A 73 -20.34 16.75 3.42
CA ARG A 73 -21.18 17.61 4.27
C ARG A 73 -21.84 18.73 3.49
N GLU A 74 -21.10 19.39 2.59
CA GLU A 74 -21.62 20.46 1.74
C GLU A 74 -22.67 19.94 0.74
N ASN A 75 -22.46 18.73 0.20
CA ASN A 75 -23.41 18.08 -0.70
C ASN A 75 -24.53 17.33 0.00
N LYS A 76 -24.58 17.32 1.33
CA LYS A 76 -25.72 16.80 2.09
C LYS A 76 -26.85 17.83 2.04
N LYS A 77 -27.41 18.05 0.85
CA LYS A 77 -28.74 18.63 0.73
C LYS A 77 -29.67 17.73 1.57
N GLU A 78 -30.28 18.29 2.59
CA GLU A 78 -31.44 17.68 3.22
C GLU A 78 -32.53 17.65 2.16
N ILE A 79 -32.64 16.52 1.46
CA ILE A 79 -33.74 16.26 0.55
C ILE A 79 -34.91 15.85 1.43
N ASP A 80 -35.87 16.75 1.61
CA ASP A 80 -37.15 16.40 2.21
C ASP A 80 -38.00 15.68 1.16
N PHE A 81 -37.85 14.35 1.14
CA PHE A 81 -38.56 13.47 0.23
C PHE A 81 -40.09 13.59 0.32
N ASN A 82 -40.64 14.06 1.44
CA ASN A 82 -42.08 14.27 1.56
C ASN A 82 -42.52 15.52 0.78
N LYS A 83 -41.76 16.61 0.90
CA LYS A 83 -42.03 17.85 0.18
C LYS A 83 -41.90 17.66 -1.33
N GLU A 84 -40.85 16.98 -1.79
CA GLU A 84 -40.63 16.68 -3.21
C GLU A 84 -41.77 15.80 -3.79
N ARG A 85 -42.31 14.89 -2.97
CA ARG A 85 -43.43 14.03 -3.36
C ARG A 85 -44.76 14.79 -3.43
N GLU A 86 -45.01 15.70 -2.50
CA GLU A 86 -46.20 16.56 -2.55
C GLU A 86 -46.17 17.52 -3.74
N GLU A 87 -45.02 18.14 -4.02
CA GLU A 87 -44.83 19.01 -5.18
C GLU A 87 -45.07 18.24 -6.50
N ALA A 88 -44.53 17.01 -6.63
CA ALA A 88 -44.75 16.18 -7.80
C ALA A 88 -46.21 15.70 -7.95
N MET A 89 -46.91 15.43 -6.84
CA MET A 89 -48.33 15.06 -6.86
C MET A 89 -49.21 16.25 -7.25
N ASN A 90 -48.92 17.44 -6.73
CA ASN A 90 -49.62 18.68 -7.06
C ASN A 90 -49.41 19.08 -8.52
N GLU A 91 -48.21 18.88 -9.07
CA GLU A 91 -47.92 19.14 -10.49
C GLU A 91 -48.67 18.17 -11.43
N LYS A 92 -48.77 16.89 -11.04
CA LYS A 92 -49.41 15.86 -11.86
C LYS A 92 -50.94 15.88 -11.81
N TYR A 93 -51.53 16.18 -10.65
CA TYR A 93 -52.97 16.06 -10.44
C TYR A 93 -53.68 17.42 -10.18
N GLY A 94 -52.93 18.51 -10.09
CA GLY A 94 -53.43 19.80 -9.63
C GLY A 94 -53.63 19.82 -8.11
N ILE A 95 -53.63 21.01 -7.51
CA ILE A 95 -53.91 21.19 -6.08
C ILE A 95 -55.36 20.77 -5.83
N VAL A 96 -55.57 19.74 -5.02
CA VAL A 96 -56.89 19.39 -4.50
C VAL A 96 -57.03 20.10 -3.16
N ASP A 97 -57.87 21.14 -3.11
CA ASP A 97 -58.29 21.82 -1.87
C ASP A 97 -58.98 20.84 -0.89
#